data_AF-A0A532V162-F1
#
_entry.id   AF-A0A532V162-F1
#
_cell.length_a   1.000
_cell.length_b   1.000
_cell.length_c   1.000
_cell.angle_alpha   90.00
_cell.angle_beta   90.00
_cell.angle_gamma   90.00
#
_symmetry.space_group_name_H-M   'P 1'
#
loop_
_entity.id
_entity.type
_entity.pdbx_description
1 polymer ?
#
loop_
_entity_poly.entity_id
_entity_poly.type
_entity_poly.pdbx_seq_one_letter_code
_entity_poly.pdbx_strand_id
1 'polypeptide(L)'
;MKDTQFMTAKDKELVLKAWKRFLVNGLRWGDFTERLYKHLTLHCSFIAHFSREGFYATYFKSGDRIAKFLSQFDTRNSDPIDGVPPSIEYRMTYWAADKNGNEYADINQAMIEAATPYIDDLLEKAQASQRAADIGEAKELLAKHGIAIKET
;
A
#
# COMPACT_ATOMS: atom_id res chain seq x y z
N MET A 1 -11.90 17.00 -7.84
CA MET A 1 -11.82 15.77 -8.67
C MET A 1 -12.93 15.82 -9.71
N LYS A 2 -12.73 15.19 -10.86
CA LYS A 2 -13.73 15.15 -11.95
C LYS A 2 -14.50 13.84 -11.92
N ASP A 3 -15.76 13.89 -12.35
CA ASP A 3 -16.57 12.69 -12.60
C ASP A 3 -15.94 11.85 -13.73
N THR A 4 -16.13 10.54 -13.66
CA THR A 4 -15.75 9.56 -14.69
C THR A 4 -16.94 8.66 -15.00
N GLN A 5 -16.81 7.80 -16.02
CA GLN A 5 -17.88 6.89 -16.42
C GLN A 5 -18.44 6.04 -15.26
N PHE A 6 -17.61 5.69 -14.27
CA PHE A 6 -17.98 4.78 -13.18
C PHE A 6 -17.84 5.37 -11.78
N MET A 7 -17.41 6.63 -11.65
CA MET A 7 -17.13 7.23 -10.35
C MET A 7 -17.39 8.72 -10.36
N THR A 8 -18.31 9.18 -9.51
CA THR A 8 -18.52 10.62 -9.30
C THR A 8 -17.35 11.23 -8.53
N ALA A 9 -17.17 12.55 -8.62
CA ALA A 9 -16.22 13.30 -7.81
C ALA A 9 -16.46 13.06 -6.31
N LYS A 10 -17.72 12.96 -5.89
CA LYS A 10 -18.10 12.63 -4.51
C LYS A 10 -17.67 11.21 -4.11
N ASP A 11 -17.81 10.24 -5.00
CA ASP A 11 -17.31 8.89 -4.73
C ASP A 11 -15.79 8.87 -4.58
N LYS A 12 -15.08 9.65 -5.41
CA LYS A 12 -13.63 9.81 -5.33
C LYS A 12 -13.20 10.42 -3.99
N GLU A 13 -13.90 11.45 -3.54
CA GLU A 13 -13.67 12.05 -2.21
C GLU A 13 -13.90 11.04 -1.07
N LEU A 14 -14.91 10.18 -1.18
CA LEU A 14 -15.18 9.13 -0.19
C LEU A 14 -14.07 8.06 -0.17
N VAL A 15 -13.52 7.69 -1.33
CA VAL A 15 -12.32 6.82 -1.39
C VAL A 15 -11.14 7.51 -0.72
N LEU A 16 -10.84 8.77 -1.07
CA LEU A 16 -9.72 9.49 -0.49
C LEU A 16 -9.86 9.64 1.03
N LYS A 17 -11.08 9.86 1.53
CA LYS A 17 -11.36 9.89 2.97
C LYS A 17 -11.12 8.54 3.64
N ALA A 18 -11.53 7.44 3.01
CA ALA A 18 -11.26 6.09 3.50
C ALA A 18 -9.75 5.78 3.52
N TRP A 19 -9.03 6.19 2.46
CA TRP A 19 -7.57 6.08 2.36
C TRP A 19 -6.86 6.82 3.50
N LYS A 20 -7.17 8.09 3.72
CA LYS A 20 -6.60 8.89 4.81
C LYS A 20 -6.85 8.25 6.17
N ARG A 21 -8.08 7.79 6.44
CA ARG A 21 -8.41 7.10 7.70
C ARG A 21 -7.59 5.82 7.88
N PHE A 22 -7.42 5.05 6.80
CA PHE A 22 -6.64 3.81 6.82
C PHE A 22 -5.17 4.07 7.16
N LEU A 23 -4.56 5.10 6.56
CA LEU A 23 -3.19 5.50 6.86
C LEU A 23 -3.02 6.00 8.29
N VAL A 24 -3.87 6.95 8.72
CA VAL A 24 -3.83 7.53 10.08
C VAL A 24 -3.93 6.46 11.16
N ASN A 25 -4.72 5.41 10.92
CA ASN A 25 -4.94 4.33 11.87
C ASN A 25 -3.94 3.17 11.71
N GLY A 26 -2.80 3.37 11.04
CA GLY A 26 -1.74 2.37 10.97
C GLY A 26 -2.07 1.16 10.11
N LEU A 27 -2.78 1.36 9.00
CA LEU A 27 -3.17 0.30 8.06
C LEU A 27 -4.06 -0.79 8.69
N ARG A 28 -4.88 -0.44 9.69
CA ARG A 28 -5.75 -1.37 10.41
C ARG A 28 -6.85 -1.98 9.53
N TRP A 29 -7.04 -3.30 9.59
CA TRP A 29 -8.10 -4.05 8.88
C TRP A 29 -9.50 -3.42 8.95
N GLY A 30 -9.93 -2.98 10.13
CA GLY A 30 -11.24 -2.34 10.32
C GLY A 30 -11.44 -1.05 9.52
N ASP A 31 -10.35 -0.39 9.11
CA ASP A 31 -10.35 0.80 8.28
C ASP A 31 -10.16 0.50 6.79
N PHE A 32 -9.74 -0.72 6.43
CA PHE A 32 -9.61 -1.18 5.05
C PHE A 32 -10.98 -1.47 4.43
N THR A 33 -11.72 -0.42 4.10
CA THR A 33 -13.10 -0.55 3.60
C THR A 33 -13.18 -1.24 2.23
N GLU A 34 -14.35 -1.81 1.92
CA GLU A 34 -14.66 -2.36 0.58
C GLU A 34 -14.44 -1.35 -0.55
N ARG A 35 -14.78 -0.09 -0.30
CA ARG A 35 -14.61 1.00 -1.27
C ARG A 35 -13.13 1.25 -1.58
N LEU A 36 -12.28 1.28 -0.55
CA LEU A 36 -10.84 1.46 -0.72
C LEU A 36 -10.21 0.26 -1.44
N TYR A 37 -10.58 -0.96 -1.04
CA TYR A 37 -10.14 -2.19 -1.71
C TYR A 37 -10.47 -2.18 -3.20
N LYS A 38 -11.72 -1.91 -3.56
CA LYS A 38 -12.16 -1.84 -4.97
C LYS A 38 -11.36 -0.82 -5.76
N HIS A 39 -11.12 0.36 -5.19
CA HIS A 39 -10.32 1.38 -5.86
C HIS A 39 -8.88 0.92 -6.10
N LEU A 40 -8.22 0.36 -5.08
CA LEU A 40 -6.84 -0.14 -5.21
C LEU A 40 -6.72 -1.23 -6.27
N THR A 41 -7.62 -2.21 -6.29
CA THR A 41 -7.54 -3.33 -7.23
C THR A 41 -7.98 -2.98 -8.66
N LEU A 42 -8.89 -2.01 -8.84
CA LEU A 42 -9.40 -1.65 -10.17
C LEU A 42 -8.63 -0.49 -10.81
N HIS A 43 -8.10 0.43 -10.00
CA HIS A 43 -7.62 1.73 -10.48
C HIS A 43 -6.21 2.08 -10.03
N CYS A 44 -5.56 1.26 -9.18
CA CYS A 44 -4.17 1.48 -8.76
C CYS A 44 -3.21 0.37 -9.19
N SER A 45 -3.56 -0.45 -10.20
CA SER A 45 -2.66 -1.46 -10.79
C SER A 45 -2.08 -2.48 -9.79
N PHE A 46 -2.78 -2.74 -8.69
CA PHE A 46 -2.51 -3.91 -7.87
C PHE A 46 -3.13 -5.15 -8.52
N ILE A 47 -2.40 -6.26 -8.54
CA ILE A 47 -2.93 -7.52 -9.06
C ILE A 47 -4.10 -7.96 -8.17
N ALA A 48 -5.21 -8.27 -8.83
CA ALA A 48 -6.45 -8.59 -8.16
C ALA A 48 -6.34 -9.87 -7.34
N HIS A 49 -6.40 -9.73 -6.02
CA HIS A 49 -6.80 -10.81 -5.14
C HIS A 49 -8.32 -10.83 -5.09
N PHE A 50 -8.97 -11.98 -5.32
CA PHE A 50 -10.43 -12.11 -5.50
C PHE A 50 -11.30 -11.66 -4.30
N SER A 51 -10.70 -11.26 -3.18
CA SER A 51 -11.40 -10.74 -2.02
C SER A 51 -10.61 -9.67 -1.29
N ARG A 52 -11.32 -8.79 -0.58
CA ARG A 52 -10.75 -7.77 0.31
C ARG A 52 -9.82 -8.37 1.37
N GLU A 53 -10.21 -9.52 1.91
CA GLU A 53 -9.41 -10.25 2.91
C GLU A 53 -8.12 -10.79 2.29
N GLY A 54 -8.19 -11.41 1.12
CA GLY A 54 -7.02 -11.90 0.41
C GLY A 54 -6.05 -10.78 0.04
N PHE A 55 -6.56 -9.65 -0.45
CA PHE A 55 -5.75 -8.46 -0.71
C PHE A 55 -5.04 -7.99 0.56
N TYR A 56 -5.78 -7.89 1.67
CA TYR A 56 -5.20 -7.40 2.91
C TYR A 56 -4.15 -8.37 3.47
N ALA A 57 -4.42 -9.67 3.40
CA ALA A 57 -3.47 -10.71 3.80
C ALA A 57 -2.17 -10.63 2.99
N THR A 58 -2.24 -10.35 1.68
CA THR A 58 -1.05 -10.23 0.84
C THR A 58 -0.17 -9.02 1.18
N TYR A 59 -0.77 -7.86 1.41
CA TYR A 59 -0.01 -6.60 1.48
C TYR A 59 0.21 -6.07 2.90
N PHE A 60 -0.59 -6.46 3.89
CA PHE A 60 -0.59 -5.83 5.22
C PHE A 60 -0.35 -6.79 6.39
N LYS A 61 0.19 -7.99 6.14
CA LYS A 61 0.51 -8.98 7.19
C LYS A 61 1.98 -9.08 7.55
N SER A 62 2.88 -8.72 6.64
CA SER A 62 4.32 -8.71 6.88
C SER A 62 4.88 -7.33 6.54
N GLY A 63 5.94 -6.94 7.24
CA GLY A 63 6.51 -5.61 7.12
C GLY A 63 7.17 -5.37 5.77
N ASP A 64 7.79 -6.38 5.18
CA ASP A 64 8.35 -6.31 3.81
C ASP A 64 7.27 -6.01 2.76
N ARG A 65 6.09 -6.62 2.90
CA ARG A 65 4.94 -6.42 1.99
C ARG A 65 4.30 -5.07 2.20
N ILE A 66 4.20 -4.60 3.44
CA ILE A 66 3.76 -3.23 3.75
C ILE A 66 4.70 -2.22 3.10
N ALA A 67 6.01 -2.39 3.27
CA ALA A 67 7.01 -1.51 2.67
C ALA A 67 6.91 -1.51 1.14
N LYS A 68 6.78 -2.69 0.53
CA LYS A 68 6.55 -2.80 -0.92
C LYS A 68 5.28 -2.07 -1.33
N PHE A 69 4.16 -2.28 -0.65
CA PHE A 69 2.88 -1.60 -0.93
C PHE A 69 3.02 -0.06 -0.86
N LEU A 70 3.61 0.46 0.22
CA LEU A 70 3.76 1.90 0.44
C LEU A 70 4.70 2.55 -0.58
N SER A 71 5.66 1.80 -1.15
CA SER A 71 6.58 2.35 -2.16
C SER A 71 5.89 2.90 -3.40
N GLN A 72 4.69 2.40 -3.75
CA GLN A 72 3.87 2.94 -4.86
C GLN A 72 3.28 4.32 -4.54
N PHE A 73 3.19 4.71 -3.27
CA PHE A 73 2.66 6.00 -2.84
C PHE A 73 3.75 6.94 -2.34
N ASP A 74 5.01 6.53 -2.38
CA ASP A 74 6.15 7.29 -1.91
C ASP A 74 6.77 8.12 -3.04
N THR A 75 6.64 9.45 -2.96
CA THR A 75 7.16 10.40 -3.95
C THR A 75 8.67 10.35 -4.12
N ARG A 76 9.41 9.79 -3.16
CA ARG A 76 10.86 9.56 -3.31
C ARG A 76 11.18 8.53 -4.40
N ASN A 77 10.20 7.69 -4.75
CA ASN A 77 10.29 6.70 -5.83
C ASN A 77 9.68 7.21 -7.14
N SER A 78 9.36 8.50 -7.25
CA SER A 78 8.76 9.05 -8.46
C SER A 78 9.66 8.87 -9.68
N ASP A 79 9.05 8.44 -10.78
CA ASP A 79 9.70 8.41 -12.08
C ASP A 79 10.05 9.84 -12.53
N PRO A 80 11.26 10.09 -13.05
CA PRO A 80 11.71 11.44 -13.40
C PRO A 80 10.96 12.06 -14.59
N ILE A 81 10.28 11.26 -15.41
CA ILE A 81 9.53 11.72 -16.58
C ILE A 81 8.07 12.02 -16.21
N ASP A 82 7.47 11.14 -15.41
CA ASP A 82 6.04 11.23 -15.08
C ASP A 82 5.76 11.90 -13.73
N GLY A 83 6.77 12.05 -12.87
CA GLY A 83 6.66 12.70 -11.56
C GLY A 83 5.89 11.90 -10.51
N VAL A 84 5.45 10.68 -10.83
CA VAL A 84 4.70 9.79 -9.94
C VAL A 84 5.44 8.45 -9.75
N PRO A 85 5.26 7.76 -8.61
CA PRO A 85 5.91 6.47 -8.40
C PRO A 85 5.34 5.38 -9.32
N PRO A 86 6.17 4.44 -9.79
CA PRO A 86 5.69 3.31 -10.57
C PRO A 86 4.88 2.33 -9.70
N SER A 87 3.94 1.63 -10.31
CA SER A 87 3.21 0.54 -9.65
C SER A 87 4.12 -0.60 -9.21
N ILE A 88 3.80 -1.26 -8.10
CA ILE A 88 4.69 -2.29 -7.53
C ILE A 88 4.64 -3.63 -8.28
N GLU A 89 3.58 -3.86 -9.05
CA GLU A 89 3.39 -5.10 -9.82
C GLU A 89 3.87 -4.96 -11.27
N TYR A 90 3.51 -3.85 -11.94
CA TYR A 90 3.83 -3.65 -13.35
C TYR A 90 5.03 -2.73 -13.60
N ARG A 91 5.51 -2.03 -12.57
CA ARG A 91 6.61 -1.05 -12.68
C ARG A 91 6.34 0.10 -13.67
N MET A 92 5.07 0.38 -13.93
CA MET A 92 4.60 1.44 -14.81
C MET A 92 3.89 2.54 -14.01
N THR A 93 3.94 3.77 -14.50
CA THR A 93 3.35 5.00 -13.91
C THR A 93 1.91 5.27 -14.36
N TYR A 94 1.40 4.52 -15.35
CA TYR A 94 0.06 4.74 -15.94
C TYR A 94 -1.09 4.72 -14.94
N TRP A 95 -0.91 4.13 -13.77
CA TRP A 95 -1.93 4.14 -12.71
C TRP A 95 -2.17 5.54 -12.14
N ALA A 96 -1.16 6.42 -12.07
CA ALA A 96 -1.28 7.76 -11.48
C ALA A 96 -0.92 8.92 -12.41
N ALA A 97 -0.16 8.67 -13.47
CA ALA A 97 0.19 9.69 -14.44
C ALA A 97 -1.07 10.19 -15.16
N ASP A 98 -1.21 11.52 -15.29
CA ASP A 98 -2.27 12.16 -16.10
C ASP A 98 -1.90 12.10 -17.59
N LYS A 99 -1.83 10.88 -18.10
CA LYS A 99 -1.48 10.54 -19.49
C LYS A 99 -2.38 9.41 -19.96
N ASN A 100 -2.48 9.22 -21.28
CA ASN A 100 -3.18 8.09 -21.91
C ASN A 100 -4.66 7.93 -21.49
N GLY A 101 -5.34 9.03 -21.15
CA GLY A 101 -6.75 9.00 -20.77
C GLY A 101 -7.02 8.36 -19.41
N ASN A 102 -6.07 8.39 -18.47
CA ASN A 102 -6.29 7.93 -17.11
C ASN A 102 -7.26 8.84 -16.35
N GLU A 103 -8.55 8.52 -16.42
CA GLU A 103 -9.63 9.28 -15.76
C GLU A 103 -9.57 9.27 -14.22
N TYR A 104 -8.71 8.43 -13.62
CA TYR A 104 -8.52 8.29 -12.18
C TYR A 104 -7.20 8.92 -11.67
N ALA A 105 -6.42 9.55 -12.56
CA ALA A 105 -5.16 10.18 -12.20
C ALA A 105 -5.32 11.21 -11.07
N ASP A 106 -6.41 11.98 -11.07
CA ASP A 106 -6.68 13.02 -10.07
C ASP A 106 -6.80 12.47 -8.64
N ILE A 107 -7.56 11.38 -8.44
CA ILE A 107 -7.66 10.71 -7.14
C ILE A 107 -6.37 9.96 -6.79
N ASN A 108 -5.73 9.32 -7.76
CA ASN A 108 -4.52 8.52 -7.50
C ASN A 108 -3.35 9.41 -7.08
N GLN A 109 -3.18 10.57 -7.70
CA GLN A 109 -2.22 11.58 -7.25
C GLN A 109 -2.59 12.15 -5.88
N ALA A 110 -3.87 12.43 -5.62
CA ALA A 110 -4.30 12.85 -4.29
C ALA A 110 -4.06 11.77 -3.20
N MET A 111 -4.08 10.48 -3.56
CA MET A 111 -3.72 9.39 -2.65
C MET A 111 -2.21 9.37 -2.35
N ILE A 112 -1.36 9.63 -3.35
CA ILE A 112 0.10 9.81 -3.18
C ILE A 112 0.37 10.96 -2.21
N GLU A 113 -0.17 12.15 -2.49
CA GLU A 113 -0.01 13.34 -1.64
C GLU A 113 -0.51 13.11 -0.22
N ALA A 114 -1.66 12.44 -0.08
CA ALA A 114 -2.23 12.12 1.23
C ALA A 114 -1.39 11.11 2.01
N ALA A 115 -0.57 10.30 1.34
CA ALA A 115 0.29 9.31 1.97
C ALA A 115 1.59 9.90 2.49
N THR A 116 2.15 10.89 1.80
CA THR A 116 3.44 11.53 2.12
C THR A 116 3.70 11.75 3.61
N PRO A 117 2.81 12.37 4.41
CA PRO A 117 3.10 12.64 5.83
C PRO A 117 3.11 11.40 6.73
N TYR A 118 2.63 10.24 6.26
CA TYR A 118 2.52 9.00 7.05
C TYR A 118 3.56 7.95 6.66
N ILE A 119 4.20 8.08 5.50
CA ILE A 119 5.03 7.00 4.94
C ILE A 119 6.20 6.64 5.86
N ASP A 120 6.93 7.61 6.41
CA ASP A 120 8.11 7.31 7.24
C ASP A 120 7.74 6.53 8.51
N ASP A 121 6.72 6.96 9.24
CA ASP A 121 6.24 6.25 10.45
C ASP A 121 5.69 4.85 10.14
N LEU A 122 4.95 4.71 9.04
CA LEU A 122 4.44 3.41 8.61
C LEU A 122 5.55 2.46 8.18
N LEU A 123 6.59 2.96 7.49
CA LEU A 123 7.75 2.18 7.10
C LEU A 123 8.59 1.77 8.31
N GLU A 124 8.80 2.65 9.28
CA GLU A 124 9.53 2.32 10.52
C GLU A 124 8.81 1.18 11.28
N LYS A 125 7.49 1.29 11.45
CA LYS A 125 6.67 0.24 12.07
C LYS A 125 6.72 -1.07 11.30
N ALA A 126 6.64 -1.00 9.97
CA ALA A 126 6.74 -2.17 9.11
C ALA A 126 8.09 -2.87 9.26
N GLN A 127 9.19 -2.11 9.20
CA GLN A 127 10.55 -2.64 9.38
C GLN A 127 10.75 -3.27 10.75
N ALA A 128 10.29 -2.61 11.82
CA ALA A 128 10.35 -3.15 13.18
C ALA A 128 9.57 -4.47 13.30
N SER A 129 8.36 -4.53 12.73
CA SER A 129 7.53 -5.74 12.71
C SER A 129 8.18 -6.86 11.91
N GLN A 130 8.77 -6.56 10.73
CA GLN A 130 9.45 -7.57 9.92
C GLN A 130 10.64 -8.15 10.66
N ARG A 131 11.48 -7.28 11.25
CA ARG A 131 12.64 -7.71 12.03
C ARG A 131 12.24 -8.61 13.19
N ALA A 132 11.18 -8.28 13.91
CA ALA A 132 10.67 -9.10 15.00
C ALA A 132 10.20 -10.48 14.51
N ALA A 133 9.48 -10.54 13.38
CA ALA A 133 9.05 -11.78 12.76
C ALA A 133 10.24 -12.64 12.31
N ASP A 134 11.20 -12.06 11.59
CA ASP A 134 12.39 -12.76 11.10
C ASP A 134 13.21 -13.37 12.26
N ILE A 135 13.38 -12.62 13.36
CA ILE A 135 14.06 -13.12 14.55
C ILE A 135 13.27 -14.27 15.18
N GLY A 136 11.94 -14.17 15.24
CA GLY A 136 11.06 -15.24 15.73
C GLY A 136 11.19 -16.51 14.90
N GLU A 137 11.05 -16.40 13.59
CA GLU A 137 11.18 -17.52 12.65
C GLU A 137 12.57 -18.16 12.72
N ALA A 138 13.63 -17.35 12.82
CA ALA A 138 14.99 -17.85 12.99
C ALA A 138 15.16 -18.63 14.31
N LYS A 139 14.60 -18.13 15.42
CA LYS A 139 14.61 -18.83 16.71
C LYS A 139 13.89 -20.17 16.63
N GLU A 140 12.71 -20.21 16.03
CA GLU A 140 11.92 -21.43 15.84
C GLU A 140 12.66 -22.46 14.97
N LEU A 141 13.28 -21.99 13.88
CA LEU A 141 14.08 -22.83 13.00
C LEU A 141 15.28 -23.44 13.72
N LEU A 142 16.01 -22.64 14.51
CA LEU A 142 17.14 -23.14 15.31
C LEU A 142 16.69 -24.17 16.35
N ALA A 143 15.59 -23.90 17.04
CA ALA A 143 15.00 -24.83 18.02
C ALA A 143 14.58 -26.16 17.36
N LYS A 144 13.97 -26.12 16.17
CA LYS A 144 13.62 -27.32 15.38
C LYS A 144 14.83 -28.21 15.07
N HIS A 145 16.03 -27.62 14.99
CA HIS A 145 17.28 -28.31 14.74
C HIS A 145 18.13 -28.56 16.01
N GLY A 146 17.58 -28.30 17.20
CA GLY A 146 18.27 -28.54 18.48
C GLY A 146 19.41 -27.57 18.78
N ILE A 147 19.45 -26.42 18.11
CA ILE A 147 20.49 -25.40 18.29
C ILE A 147 19.99 -24.36 19.29
N ALA A 148 20.64 -24.25 20.46
CA ALA A 148 20.32 -23.24 21.46
C ALA A 148 21.05 -21.92 21.18
N ILE A 149 20.31 -20.80 21.20
CA ILE A 149 20.89 -19.45 21.16
C ILE A 149 21.30 -19.06 22.57
N LYS A 150 22.57 -18.71 22.77
CA LYS A 150 22.99 -18.04 24.01
C LYS A 150 22.55 -16.59 23.95
N GLU A 151 21.71 -16.16 24.89
CA GLU A 151 21.41 -14.73 25.04
C GLU A 151 22.66 -14.02 25.59
N THR A 152 23.17 -13.04 24.84
CA THR A 152 24.24 -12.12 25.25
C THR A 152 23.68 -10.91 25.97
#